data_AF-A0A535JA73-F1
#
_entry.id   AF-A0A535JA73-F1
#
_cell.length_a   1.000
_cell.length_b   1.000
_cell.length_c   1.000
_cell.angle_alpha   90.00
_cell.angle_beta   90.00
_cell.angle_gamma   90.00
#
_symmetry.space_group_name_H-M   'P 1'
#
loop_
_entity.id
_entity.type
_entity.pdbx_description
1 polymer ?
#
loop_
_entity_poly.entity_id
_entity_poly.type
_entity_poly.pdbx_seq_one_letter_code
_entity_poly.pdbx_strand_id
1 'polypeptide(L)'
;VPLRSHLAPFFGTDEGGLRLTVPFLADGLKAHQPCFLVATGAVLDRYARALREEHEIDLGAAERGGLLTVLDGPGRDPAQAIANWERLFGKALAGGPTVLRLVGEMACVRRIFSSDAEMMRFEEAFDVMAKRFPGVWLCQYDAREFDGEIMLRALKAHPDMYAQHLGGFLN
;
A
#
# COMPACT_ATOMS: atom_id res chain seq x y z
N VAL A 1 -6.45 10.61 -8.00
CA VAL A 1 -7.16 9.83 -6.95
C VAL A 1 -7.47 10.78 -5.80
N PRO A 2 -8.71 10.78 -5.25
CA PRO A 2 -9.05 11.60 -4.08
C PRO A 2 -8.15 11.30 -2.88
N LEU A 3 -8.00 12.25 -1.96
CA LEU A 3 -7.36 11.97 -0.67
C LEU A 3 -8.24 11.03 0.17
N ARG A 4 -7.59 10.28 1.07
CA ARG A 4 -8.19 9.26 1.95
C ARG A 4 -8.72 8.03 1.21
N SER A 5 -8.33 7.87 -0.06
CA SER A 5 -8.69 6.70 -0.87
C SER A 5 -7.84 5.49 -0.52
N HIS A 6 -8.50 4.38 -0.22
CA HIS A 6 -7.94 3.04 -0.04
C HIS A 6 -8.35 2.17 -1.23
N LEU A 7 -7.41 1.88 -2.11
CA LEU A 7 -7.65 1.21 -3.39
C LEU A 7 -6.98 -0.16 -3.43
N ALA A 8 -7.65 -1.11 -4.09
CA ALA A 8 -7.17 -2.46 -4.34
C ALA A 8 -6.95 -2.74 -5.84
N PRO A 9 -5.83 -2.30 -6.44
CA PRO A 9 -5.46 -2.73 -7.78
C PRO A 9 -5.24 -4.25 -7.83
N PHE A 10 -5.72 -4.89 -8.89
CA PHE A 10 -5.41 -6.29 -9.20
C PHE A 10 -4.53 -6.36 -10.45
N PHE A 11 -3.57 -7.26 -10.45
CA PHE A 11 -2.70 -7.50 -11.59
C PHE A 11 -2.46 -9.00 -11.81
N GLY A 12 -2.11 -9.37 -13.05
CA GLY A 12 -1.82 -10.77 -13.42
C GLY A 12 -0.41 -11.00 -13.95
N THR A 13 0.42 -9.95 -14.02
CA THR A 13 1.82 -10.03 -14.44
C THR A 13 2.68 -9.09 -13.59
N ASP A 14 3.98 -9.35 -13.53
CA ASP A 14 4.92 -8.53 -12.78
C ASP A 14 4.91 -7.07 -13.27
N GLU A 15 4.90 -6.86 -14.59
CA GLU A 15 4.79 -5.54 -15.21
C GLU A 15 3.45 -4.87 -14.87
N GLY A 16 2.38 -5.66 -14.78
CA GLY A 16 1.05 -5.18 -14.39
C GLY A 16 1.03 -4.61 -12.98
N GLY A 17 1.72 -5.25 -12.03
CA GLY A 17 1.84 -4.76 -10.64
C GLY A 17 2.62 -3.45 -10.53
N LEU A 18 3.64 -3.28 -11.37
CA LEU A 18 4.44 -2.05 -11.38
C LEU A 18 3.75 -0.89 -12.11
N ARG A 19 2.91 -1.18 -13.11
CA ARG A 19 2.32 -0.19 -14.04
C ARG A 19 1.66 1.01 -13.37
N LEU A 20 0.97 0.80 -12.25
CA LEU A 20 0.32 1.88 -11.49
C LEU A 20 1.20 2.37 -10.34
N THR A 21 1.82 1.45 -9.62
CA THR A 21 2.42 1.72 -8.31
C THR A 21 3.78 2.38 -8.41
N VAL A 22 4.58 2.07 -9.44
CA VAL A 22 5.89 2.69 -9.67
C VAL A 22 5.74 4.18 -10.02
N PRO A 23 4.92 4.59 -11.01
CA PRO A 23 4.66 6.01 -11.25
C PRO A 23 4.05 6.71 -10.03
N PHE A 24 3.15 6.03 -9.30
CA PHE A 24 2.54 6.58 -8.09
C PHE A 24 3.56 6.90 -6.99
N LEU A 25 4.53 6.02 -6.73
CA LEU A 25 5.61 6.31 -5.79
C LEU A 25 6.55 7.37 -6.37
N ALA A 26 6.87 7.30 -7.66
CA ALA A 26 7.79 8.22 -8.31
C ALA A 26 7.32 9.67 -8.23
N ASP A 27 6.06 9.92 -8.55
CA ASP A 27 5.42 11.22 -8.46
C ASP A 27 5.42 11.78 -7.03
N GLY A 28 5.25 10.91 -6.03
CA GLY A 28 5.29 11.30 -4.62
C GLY A 28 6.69 11.74 -4.21
N LEU A 29 7.69 10.92 -4.52
CA LEU A 29 9.09 11.20 -4.21
C LEU A 29 9.59 12.48 -4.90
N LYS A 30 9.26 12.68 -6.18
CA LYS A 30 9.57 13.91 -6.93
C LYS A 30 8.88 15.15 -6.36
N ALA A 31 7.70 14.97 -5.76
CA ALA A 31 6.97 16.03 -5.07
C ALA A 31 7.38 16.20 -3.59
N HIS A 32 8.44 15.52 -3.12
CA HIS A 32 8.87 15.52 -1.71
C HIS A 32 7.75 15.10 -0.73
N GLN A 33 6.89 14.18 -1.16
CA GLN A 33 5.83 13.59 -0.34
C GLN A 33 6.33 12.31 0.34
N PRO A 34 6.04 12.10 1.64
CA PRO A 34 6.39 10.85 2.32
C PRO A 34 5.73 9.64 1.65
N CYS A 35 6.56 8.69 1.24
CA CYS A 35 6.17 7.47 0.58
C CYS A 35 6.49 6.25 1.44
N PHE A 36 5.60 5.27 1.41
CA PHE A 36 5.72 4.01 2.12
C PHE A 36 5.57 2.86 1.13
N LEU A 37 6.47 1.88 1.20
CA LEU A 37 6.43 0.68 0.36
C LEU A 37 6.53 -0.54 1.27
N VAL A 38 5.51 -1.40 1.23
CA VAL A 38 5.59 -2.73 1.85
C VAL A 38 5.87 -3.74 0.75
N ALA A 39 7.12 -4.16 0.62
CA ALA A 39 7.57 -5.13 -0.37
C ALA A 39 8.84 -5.84 0.12
N THR A 40 9.00 -7.11 -0.21
CA THR A 40 10.17 -7.91 0.21
C THR A 40 10.75 -8.72 -0.94
N GLY A 41 12.03 -9.08 -0.81
CA GLY A 41 12.76 -9.94 -1.75
C GLY A 41 12.65 -9.47 -3.21
N ALA A 42 12.37 -10.40 -4.13
CA ALA A 42 12.29 -10.11 -5.56
C ALA A 42 11.26 -9.03 -5.93
N VAL A 43 10.20 -8.85 -5.12
CA VAL A 43 9.21 -7.78 -5.34
C VAL A 43 9.85 -6.42 -5.10
N LEU A 44 10.57 -6.26 -3.99
CA LEU A 44 11.31 -5.04 -3.68
C LEU A 44 12.39 -4.76 -4.72
N ASP A 45 13.11 -5.78 -5.19
CA ASP A 45 14.12 -5.63 -6.23
C ASP A 45 13.53 -5.12 -7.55
N ARG A 46 12.31 -5.57 -7.91
CA ARG A 46 11.57 -5.06 -9.07
C ARG A 46 11.22 -3.57 -8.93
N TYR A 47 10.74 -3.15 -7.75
CA TYR A 47 10.50 -1.72 -7.46
C TYR A 47 11.78 -0.89 -7.57
N ALA A 48 12.85 -1.35 -6.93
CA ALA A 48 14.12 -0.65 -6.90
C ALA A 48 14.67 -0.42 -8.32
N ARG A 49 14.58 -1.46 -9.15
CA ARG A 49 14.98 -1.39 -10.56
C ARG A 49 14.10 -0.45 -11.36
N ALA A 50 12.78 -0.61 -11.32
CA ALA A 50 11.84 0.18 -12.13
C ALA A 50 11.89 1.68 -11.78
N LEU A 51 11.89 2.02 -10.48
CA LEU A 51 12.00 3.41 -10.03
C LEU A 51 13.32 4.06 -10.48
N ARG A 52 14.42 3.32 -10.46
CA ARG A 52 15.72 3.80 -10.92
C ARG A 52 15.77 4.00 -12.43
N GLU A 53 15.34 2.99 -13.20
CA GLU A 53 15.51 2.95 -14.65
C GLU A 53 14.48 3.79 -15.40
N GLU A 54 13.25 3.86 -14.90
CA GLU A 54 12.13 4.54 -15.59
C GLU A 54 11.88 5.96 -15.08
N HIS A 55 12.33 6.27 -13.86
CA HIS A 55 12.00 7.54 -13.20
C HIS A 55 13.18 8.27 -12.56
N GLU A 56 14.40 7.72 -12.67
CA GLU A 56 15.64 8.31 -12.14
C GLU A 56 15.61 8.48 -10.61
N ILE A 57 14.96 7.55 -9.91
CA ILE A 57 14.82 7.57 -8.45
C ILE A 57 15.74 6.53 -7.82
N ASP A 58 16.68 7.00 -6.99
CA ASP A 58 17.47 6.15 -6.11
C ASP A 58 16.71 5.92 -4.79
N LEU A 59 16.22 4.69 -4.58
CA LEU A 59 15.50 4.31 -3.36
C LEU A 59 16.35 4.53 -2.11
N GLY A 60 17.64 4.19 -2.14
CA GLY A 60 18.51 4.34 -0.99
C GLY A 60 18.73 5.81 -0.63
N ALA A 61 18.81 6.70 -1.64
CA ALA A 61 18.86 8.14 -1.41
C ALA A 61 17.53 8.66 -0.84
N ALA A 62 16.39 8.20 -1.36
CA ALA A 62 15.07 8.56 -0.86
C ALA A 62 14.84 8.11 0.60
N GLU A 63 15.31 6.91 0.96
CA GLU A 63 15.27 6.39 2.33
C GLU A 63 16.16 7.20 3.28
N ARG A 64 17.43 7.45 2.90
CA ARG A 64 18.35 8.28 3.69
C ARG A 64 17.83 9.71 3.86
N GLY A 65 17.14 10.23 2.86
CA GLY A 65 16.46 11.52 2.89
C GLY A 65 15.16 11.54 3.70
N GLY A 66 14.70 10.38 4.19
CA GLY A 66 13.46 10.25 4.96
C GLY A 66 12.18 10.41 4.13
N LEU A 67 12.27 10.39 2.80
CA LEU A 67 11.12 10.49 1.90
C LEU A 67 10.51 9.13 1.56
N LEU A 68 11.29 8.04 1.66
CA LEU A 68 10.82 6.68 1.48
C LEU A 68 11.00 5.88 2.77
N THR A 69 9.98 5.12 3.15
CA THR A 69 10.08 4.09 4.19
C THR A 69 9.69 2.75 3.57
N VAL A 70 10.67 1.86 3.40
CA VAL A 70 10.43 0.47 3.00
C VAL A 70 10.25 -0.39 4.25
N LEU A 71 9.25 -1.25 4.23
CA LEU A 71 8.88 -2.11 5.35
C LEU A 71 8.71 -3.54 4.84
N ASP A 72 9.16 -4.50 5.64
CA ASP A 72 8.79 -5.89 5.40
C ASP A 72 7.29 -6.10 5.64
N GLY A 73 6.73 -5.38 6.64
CA GLY A 73 5.34 -5.43 7.05
C GLY A 73 4.97 -4.44 8.16
N PRO A 74 3.67 -4.26 8.42
CA PRO A 74 3.21 -3.32 9.45
C PRO A 74 3.15 -3.91 10.87
N GLY A 75 3.13 -5.23 11.03
CA GLY A 75 2.97 -5.91 12.33
C GLY A 75 2.50 -7.34 12.13
N ARG A 76 2.52 -8.18 13.18
CA ARG A 76 2.16 -9.62 13.09
C ARG A 76 0.67 -9.91 13.33
N ASP A 77 -0.06 -8.94 13.87
CA ASP A 77 -1.51 -8.98 14.07
C ASP A 77 -2.13 -7.63 13.68
N PRO A 78 -3.44 -7.59 13.39
CA PRO A 78 -4.10 -6.37 12.92
C PRO A 78 -3.96 -5.17 13.86
N ALA A 79 -4.13 -5.36 15.17
CA ALA A 79 -4.09 -4.25 16.12
C ALA A 79 -2.69 -3.63 16.19
N GLN A 80 -1.65 -4.46 16.24
CA GLN A 80 -0.26 -4.01 16.18
C GLN A 80 0.04 -3.30 14.86
N ALA A 81 -0.42 -3.84 13.73
CA ALA A 81 -0.22 -3.25 12.42
C ALA A 81 -0.82 -1.84 12.30
N ILE A 82 -2.04 -1.65 12.81
CA ILE A 82 -2.70 -0.34 12.84
C ILE A 82 -1.93 0.65 13.72
N ALA A 83 -1.55 0.25 14.94
CA ALA A 83 -0.80 1.12 15.84
C ALA A 83 0.55 1.57 15.23
N ASN A 84 1.23 0.68 14.50
CA ASN A 84 2.46 1.00 13.80
C ASN A 84 2.24 1.99 12.65
N TRP A 85 1.19 1.83 11.85
CA TRP A 85 0.86 2.78 10.80
C TRP A 85 0.52 4.17 11.34
N GLU A 86 -0.31 4.26 12.38
CA GLU A 86 -0.64 5.54 13.01
C GLU A 86 0.62 6.28 13.48
N ARG A 87 1.56 5.54 14.08
CA ARG A 87 2.85 6.10 14.52
C ARG A 87 3.69 6.57 13.33
N LEU A 88 3.78 5.78 12.26
CA LEU A 88 4.55 6.13 11.06
C LEU A 88 3.97 7.37 10.36
N PHE A 89 2.65 7.39 10.15
CA PHE A 89 1.96 8.53 9.53
C PHE A 89 2.03 9.77 10.40
N GLY A 90 1.84 9.65 11.71
CA GLY A 90 2.01 10.74 12.66
C GLY A 90 3.42 11.34 12.61
N LYS A 91 4.45 10.50 12.54
CA LYS A 91 5.84 10.95 12.39
C LYS A 91 6.06 11.67 11.07
N ALA A 92 5.54 11.16 9.97
CA ALA A 92 5.68 11.78 8.65
C ALA A 92 5.00 13.15 8.57
N LEU A 93 3.92 13.36 9.33
CA LEU A 93 3.18 14.62 9.39
C LEU A 93 3.69 15.60 10.46
N ALA A 94 4.63 15.18 11.32
CA ALA A 94 5.15 16.01 12.41
C ALA A 94 5.86 17.28 11.90
N GLY A 95 6.40 17.26 10.67
CA GLY A 95 7.04 18.39 10.02
C GLY A 95 6.08 19.37 9.33
N GLY A 96 4.79 19.07 9.27
CA GLY A 96 3.77 19.91 8.66
C GLY A 96 2.82 19.15 7.72
N PRO A 97 1.74 19.80 7.24
CA PRO A 97 0.78 19.17 6.34
C PRO A 97 1.42 18.77 5.01
N THR A 98 1.27 17.50 4.64
CA THR A 98 1.68 16.95 3.34
C THR A 98 0.76 15.80 2.95
N VAL A 99 0.92 15.27 1.74
CA VAL A 99 0.20 14.09 1.25
C VAL A 99 1.04 12.84 1.50
N LEU A 100 0.44 11.81 2.07
CA LEU A 100 1.08 10.50 2.28
C LEU A 100 0.76 9.56 1.12
N ARG A 101 1.73 8.76 0.70
CA ARG A 101 1.52 7.73 -0.34
C ARG A 101 1.98 6.37 0.16
N LEU A 102 1.14 5.36 0.00
CA LEU A 102 1.48 3.99 0.38
C LEU A 102 1.22 3.02 -0.75
N VAL A 103 2.17 2.12 -0.96
CA VAL A 103 1.98 0.90 -1.75
C VAL A 103 2.21 -0.30 -0.84
N GLY A 104 1.18 -1.13 -0.69
CA GLY A 104 1.22 -2.41 -0.02
C GLY A 104 1.18 -3.53 -1.06
N GLU A 105 2.25 -4.31 -1.16
CA GLU A 105 2.23 -5.56 -1.93
C GLU A 105 1.60 -6.65 -1.10
N MET A 106 0.33 -6.96 -1.37
CA MET A 106 -0.45 -7.83 -0.48
C MET A 106 0.07 -9.25 -0.45
N ALA A 107 0.74 -9.74 -1.51
CA ALA A 107 1.47 -10.99 -1.48
C ALA A 107 2.61 -11.00 -0.43
N CYS A 108 3.28 -9.85 -0.24
CA CYS A 108 4.27 -9.68 0.82
C CYS A 108 3.63 -9.59 2.20
N VAL A 109 2.58 -8.77 2.32
CA VAL A 109 1.82 -8.59 3.57
C VAL A 109 1.22 -9.90 4.07
N ARG A 110 0.68 -10.72 3.16
CA ARG A 110 0.09 -12.05 3.46
C ARG A 110 1.03 -12.95 4.25
N ARG A 111 2.34 -12.92 3.95
CA ARG A 111 3.34 -13.77 4.60
C ARG A 111 3.59 -13.43 6.07
N ILE A 112 3.06 -12.31 6.56
CA ILE A 112 3.30 -11.79 7.90
C ILE A 112 2.16 -12.17 8.85
N PHE A 113 0.94 -12.22 8.31
CA PHE A 113 -0.24 -12.62 9.06
C PHE A 113 -0.32 -14.14 9.17
N SER A 114 -0.96 -14.61 10.23
CA SER A 114 -1.16 -16.04 10.49
C SER A 114 -2.15 -16.70 9.53
N SER A 115 -3.00 -15.91 8.86
CA SER A 115 -3.98 -16.38 7.89
C SER A 115 -4.48 -15.24 7.01
N ASP A 116 -5.08 -15.59 5.87
CA ASP A 116 -5.75 -14.62 4.99
C ASP A 116 -6.92 -13.93 5.70
N ALA A 117 -7.58 -14.61 6.64
CA ALA A 117 -8.64 -14.02 7.45
C ALA A 117 -8.13 -12.88 8.35
N GLU A 118 -6.96 -13.05 8.98
CA GLU A 118 -6.32 -12.01 9.77
C GLU A 118 -5.79 -10.87 8.91
N MET A 119 -5.21 -11.16 7.74
CA MET A 119 -4.82 -10.15 6.77
C MET A 119 -6.03 -9.30 6.34
N MET A 120 -7.18 -9.93 6.07
CA MET A 120 -8.39 -9.20 5.68
C MET A 120 -8.98 -8.37 6.83
N ARG A 121 -8.91 -8.85 8.08
CA ARG A 121 -9.26 -8.02 9.25
C ARG A 121 -8.36 -6.80 9.38
N PHE A 122 -7.08 -6.95 9.05
CA PHE A 122 -6.16 -5.82 8.95
C PHE A 122 -6.59 -4.84 7.86
N GLU A 123 -6.94 -5.29 6.65
CA GLU A 123 -7.40 -4.41 5.57
C GLU A 123 -8.65 -3.61 5.95
N GLU A 124 -9.64 -4.25 6.58
CA GLU A 124 -10.85 -3.60 7.07
C GLU A 124 -10.54 -2.54 8.14
N ALA A 125 -9.66 -2.87 9.09
CA ALA A 125 -9.22 -1.93 10.12
C ALA A 125 -8.36 -0.79 9.54
N PHE A 126 -7.58 -1.10 8.50
CA PHE A 126 -6.72 -0.14 7.81
C PHE A 126 -7.57 0.90 7.10
N ASP A 127 -8.61 0.52 6.36
CA ASP A 127 -9.50 1.49 5.70
C ASP A 127 -10.02 2.54 6.69
N VAL A 128 -10.56 2.10 7.84
CA VAL A 128 -11.10 2.99 8.88
C VAL A 128 -10.02 3.93 9.42
N MET A 129 -8.84 3.41 9.74
CA MET A 129 -7.72 4.22 10.23
C MET A 129 -7.25 5.22 9.17
N ALA A 130 -7.12 4.76 7.92
CA ALA A 130 -6.54 5.50 6.82
C ALA A 130 -7.37 6.74 6.44
N LYS A 131 -8.69 6.76 6.72
CA LYS A 131 -9.54 7.96 6.56
C LYS A 131 -9.13 9.15 7.42
N ARG A 132 -8.35 8.92 8.49
CA ARG A 132 -7.89 9.98 9.40
C ARG A 132 -6.68 10.75 8.88
N PHE A 133 -6.02 10.25 7.82
CA PHE A 133 -4.77 10.80 7.32
C PHE A 133 -4.92 11.35 5.89
N PRO A 134 -4.21 12.43 5.52
CA PRO A 134 -4.25 12.99 4.17
C PRO A 134 -3.39 12.16 3.21
N GLY A 135 -3.81 10.94 2.87
CA GLY A 135 -3.03 10.06 2.01
C GLY A 135 -3.83 9.28 0.97
N VAL A 136 -3.10 8.61 0.09
CA VAL A 136 -3.65 7.65 -0.87
C VAL A 136 -2.92 6.34 -0.68
N TRP A 137 -3.69 5.26 -0.59
CA TRP A 137 -3.21 3.94 -0.16
C TRP A 137 -3.55 2.92 -1.25
N LEU A 138 -2.54 2.27 -1.81
CA LEU A 138 -2.67 1.24 -2.81
C LEU A 138 -2.28 -0.10 -2.20
N CYS A 139 -3.25 -0.91 -1.78
CA CYS A 139 -3.03 -2.29 -1.34
C CYS A 139 -3.32 -3.21 -2.52
N GLN A 140 -2.30 -3.56 -3.30
CA GLN A 140 -2.49 -4.29 -4.56
C GLN A 140 -2.33 -5.80 -4.39
N TYR A 141 -3.06 -6.55 -5.21
CA TYR A 141 -3.17 -7.99 -5.13
C TYR A 141 -2.74 -8.65 -6.43
N ASP A 142 -1.82 -9.61 -6.32
CA ASP A 142 -1.44 -10.49 -7.41
C ASP A 142 -2.50 -11.58 -7.61
N ALA A 143 -3.23 -11.52 -8.72
CA ALA A 143 -4.29 -12.47 -9.05
C ALA A 143 -3.76 -13.90 -9.30
N ARG A 144 -2.43 -14.09 -9.37
CA ARG A 144 -1.79 -15.42 -9.43
C ARG A 144 -1.57 -16.02 -8.04
N GLU A 145 -1.57 -15.21 -6.98
CA GLU A 145 -1.32 -15.63 -5.59
C GLU A 145 -2.58 -15.70 -4.72
N PHE A 146 -3.61 -14.91 -5.05
CA PHE A 146 -4.86 -14.85 -4.32
C PHE A 146 -5.99 -15.57 -5.07
N ASP A 147 -6.77 -16.36 -4.34
CA ASP A 147 -7.97 -16.99 -4.89
C ASP A 147 -9.13 -15.99 -5.02
N GLY A 148 -10.20 -16.41 -5.69
CA GLY A 148 -11.37 -15.58 -5.94
C GLY A 148 -12.11 -15.15 -4.67
N GLU A 149 -12.07 -15.95 -3.60
CA GLU A 149 -12.71 -15.60 -2.33
C GLU A 149 -11.97 -14.44 -1.66
N ILE A 150 -10.63 -14.52 -1.58
CA ILE A 150 -9.83 -13.43 -1.02
C ILE A 150 -9.92 -12.18 -1.88
N MET A 151 -9.91 -12.31 -3.21
CA MET A 151 -10.11 -11.17 -4.11
C MET A 151 -11.48 -10.49 -3.90
N LEU A 152 -12.55 -11.27 -3.70
CA LEU A 152 -13.87 -10.73 -3.39
C LEU A 152 -13.88 -9.98 -2.05
N ARG A 153 -13.21 -10.53 -1.03
CA ARG A 153 -13.06 -9.87 0.28
C ARG A 153 -12.22 -8.60 0.19
N ALA A 154 -11.16 -8.60 -0.60
CA ALA A 154 -10.37 -7.39 -0.88
C ALA A 154 -11.26 -6.28 -1.46
N LEU A 155 -12.09 -6.59 -2.44
CA LEU A 155 -13.05 -5.62 -3.01
C LEU A 155 -14.04 -5.07 -1.97
N LYS A 156 -14.47 -5.90 -1.00
CA LYS A 156 -15.33 -5.45 0.11
C LYS A 156 -14.61 -4.51 1.07
N ALA A 157 -13.34 -4.77 1.37
CA ALA A 157 -12.52 -3.97 2.28
C ALA A 157 -12.04 -2.63 1.67
N HIS A 158 -12.19 -2.46 0.35
CA HIS A 158 -11.77 -1.27 -0.38
C HIS A 158 -12.96 -0.55 -1.04
N PRO A 159 -13.86 0.05 -0.25
CA PRO A 159 -15.10 0.60 -0.77
C PRO A 159 -14.88 1.77 -1.75
N ASP A 160 -13.71 2.42 -1.75
CA ASP A 160 -13.37 3.51 -2.66
C ASP A 160 -13.07 3.05 -4.10
N MET A 161 -13.00 1.73 -4.35
CA MET A 161 -12.89 1.16 -5.70
C MET A 161 -14.16 1.40 -6.53
N TYR A 162 -15.28 1.75 -5.88
CA TYR A 162 -16.58 1.93 -6.52
C TYR A 162 -17.14 3.32 -6.21
N ALA A 163 -17.65 4.00 -7.24
CA ALA A 163 -18.26 5.32 -7.09
C ALA A 163 -19.46 5.34 -6.09
N GLN A 164 -20.14 4.20 -5.91
CA GLN A 164 -21.29 4.06 -5.02
C GLN A 164 -21.05 3.11 -3.83
N HIS A 165 -19.78 2.86 -3.45
CA HIS A 165 -19.41 1.90 -2.38
C HIS A 165 -20.12 0.53 -2.49
N LEU A 166 -20.40 0.10 -3.73
CA LEU A 166 -21.22 -1.08 -4.01
C LEU A 166 -20.53 -2.40 -3.62
N GLY A 167 -19.22 -2.36 -3.30
CA GLY A 167 -18.47 -3.53 -2.83
C GLY A 167 -19.13 -4.23 -1.63
N GLY A 168 -19.77 -3.47 -0.74
CA GLY A 168 -20.50 -4.03 0.41
C GLY A 168 -21.72 -4.89 0.06
N PHE A 169 -22.21 -4.83 -1.18
CA PHE A 169 -23.36 -5.62 -1.66
C PHE A 169 -22.95 -6.87 -2.45
N LEU A 170 -21.65 -7.09 -2.68
CA LEU A 170 -21.20 -8.32 -3.31
C LEU A 170 -21.44 -9.48 -2.33
N ASN A 171 -22.17 -10.52 -2.71
CA ASN A 171 -22.41 -11.71 -1.90
C ASN A 171 -21.68 -12.90 -2.47
#